data_AF-A0A367JMU8-F1
#
_entry.id   AF-A0A367JMU8-F1
#
_cell.length_a   1.000
_cell.length_b   1.000
_cell.length_c   1.000
_cell.angle_alpha   90.00
_cell.angle_beta   90.00
_cell.angle_gamma   90.00
#
_symmetry.space_group_name_H-M   'P 1'
#
loop_
_entity.id
_entity.type
_entity.pdbx_description
1 polymer ?
#
loop_
_entity_poly.entity_id
_entity_poly.type
_entity_poly.pdbx_seq_one_letter_code
_entity_poly.pdbx_strand_id
1 'polypeptide(L)'
;MEWRVYIMSIAGVAMIYLTSLLLYDVPYPTPVYIPHVEKSKNGVSDQVILTAKKDYIYNTQLVFDQERSESYFYSTSALKVGTFGRIIQTKKLKDGLSQPIETEWKPCFNHTIDGTIVNVSESPNDGLIQFAVLYRRLEKDDLLHYVRVYYFPDQDDDMQYKDLFIPGTTLVKEISLEDDCILLHRDPDNYRFRIIPLPQDITAPPHSEEMGVIYIGQTTPGDPIRAYHQPRDTEAHAGLLSRLYSPNPDIIRVLTLDIYQTTQDYYINLTIVDGTPYTKDRQIGEWIRQGTFKNRERFPRYINSVPEFSHIDTYQHPIERIENPMPVPFMTRSSHGKSLVTSIAKHFYTFDFTNNITNSDHLYKHINGTVMSEAYNDAEDDTMVDDSDIVGLKLNEDATLLAVWTETQSVYIFKRGVSDSEDASMGKISPHNLRRSLRWKPRMVIHPVDSKLGVSYSILGYFWLTLLLKKVGSVLFWKNKTGNNYISVGMKSTEVNTYFIDEYGEVKEWSFTNFVKDRYGLVCLMLAVVALFAANEHQTH
;
A
#
# COMPACT_ATOMS: atom_id res chain seq x y z
N MET A 1 32.00 40.96 30.22
CA MET A 1 31.89 39.82 29.28
C MET A 1 30.80 38.83 29.71
N GLU A 2 30.42 38.79 30.98
CA GLU A 2 29.38 37.90 31.54
C GLU A 2 28.04 37.91 30.80
N TRP A 3 27.60 39.05 30.27
CA TRP A 3 26.35 39.17 29.50
C TRP A 3 26.28 38.23 28.28
N ARG A 4 27.42 37.84 27.69
CA ARG A 4 27.47 36.92 26.53
C ARG A 4 27.01 35.50 26.89
N VAL A 5 27.38 35.03 28.08
CA VAL A 5 26.98 33.71 28.60
C VAL A 5 25.47 33.67 28.81
N TYR A 6 24.89 34.75 29.35
CA TYR A 6 23.44 34.89 29.50
C TYR A 6 22.71 34.96 28.15
N ILE A 7 23.24 35.70 27.17
CA ILE A 7 22.66 35.79 25.83
C ILE A 7 22.70 34.43 25.12
N MET A 8 23.82 33.70 25.17
CA MET A 8 23.91 32.34 24.59
C MET A 8 22.94 31.35 25.26
N SER A 9 22.80 31.41 26.59
CA SER A 9 21.89 30.54 27.32
C SER A 9 20.43 30.83 26.94
N ILE A 10 20.05 32.11 26.86
CA ILE A 10 18.70 32.52 26.45
C ILE A 10 18.44 32.12 24.99
N ALA A 11 19.40 32.35 24.08
CA ALA A 11 19.28 31.94 22.68
C ALA A 11 19.16 30.42 22.55
N GLY A 12 19.92 29.65 23.35
CA GLY A 12 19.83 28.19 23.39
C GLY A 12 18.46 27.69 23.87
N VAL A 13 17.91 28.28 24.94
CA VAL A 13 16.55 27.94 25.43
C VAL A 13 15.48 28.37 24.42
N ALA A 14 15.63 29.54 23.79
CA ALA A 14 14.73 29.99 22.74
C ALA A 14 14.77 29.05 21.52
N MET A 15 15.95 28.55 21.15
CA MET A 15 16.08 27.54 20.10
C MET A 15 15.40 26.23 20.49
N ILE A 16 15.55 25.75 21.73
CA ILE A 16 14.85 24.56 22.23
C ILE A 16 13.34 24.75 22.11
N TYR A 17 12.83 25.91 22.53
CA TYR A 17 11.41 26.26 22.41
C TYR A 17 10.94 26.30 20.95
N LEU A 18 11.73 26.90 20.06
CA LEU A 18 11.42 27.01 18.63
C LEU A 18 11.46 25.63 17.95
N THR A 19 12.44 24.78 18.27
CA THR A 19 12.44 23.37 17.86
C THR A 19 11.28 22.60 18.46
N SER A 20 10.83 22.89 19.69
CA SER A 20 9.67 22.23 20.28
C SER A 20 8.35 22.61 19.62
N LEU A 21 8.28 23.82 19.05
CA LEU A 21 7.16 24.25 18.22
C LEU A 21 7.23 23.62 16.82
N LEU A 22 8.43 23.51 16.24
CA LEU A 22 8.65 22.90 14.93
C LEU A 22 8.47 21.37 14.95
N LEU A 23 8.89 20.71 16.03
CA LEU A 23 8.72 19.27 16.26
C LEU A 23 7.34 18.92 16.82
N TYR A 24 6.46 19.91 16.96
CA TYR A 24 5.10 19.62 17.34
C TYR A 24 4.35 19.05 16.14
N ASP A 25 4.12 17.75 16.18
CA ASP A 25 3.31 17.05 15.20
C ASP A 25 1.86 17.63 15.22
N VAL A 26 1.35 17.86 14.01
CA VAL A 26 0.06 18.49 13.65
C VAL A 26 -1.15 17.90 14.42
N PRO A 27 -2.21 18.69 14.72
CA PRO A 27 -3.16 18.48 15.83
C PRO A 27 -4.32 17.54 15.49
N TYR A 28 -4.08 16.48 14.74
CA TYR A 28 -5.14 15.50 14.47
C TYR A 28 -5.30 14.55 15.66
N PRO A 29 -6.53 14.26 16.10
CA PRO A 29 -6.76 13.29 17.16
C PRO A 29 -6.22 11.90 16.76
N THR A 30 -5.70 11.16 17.72
CA THR A 30 -5.35 9.75 17.55
C THR A 30 -6.59 8.89 17.83
N PRO A 31 -6.82 7.77 17.12
CA PRO A 31 -7.87 6.83 17.51
C PRO A 31 -7.49 6.14 18.84
N VAL A 32 -8.49 5.70 19.61
CA VAL A 32 -8.24 5.09 20.92
C VAL A 32 -7.53 3.74 20.76
N TYR A 33 -6.32 3.63 21.30
CA TYR A 33 -5.53 2.40 21.26
C TYR A 33 -6.07 1.33 22.22
N ILE A 34 -6.21 0.10 21.73
CA ILE A 34 -6.61 -1.05 22.55
C ILE A 34 -5.35 -1.80 22.96
N PRO A 35 -4.98 -1.79 24.26
CA PRO A 35 -3.75 -2.42 24.69
C PRO A 35 -3.82 -3.94 24.56
N HIS A 36 -2.85 -4.50 23.83
CA HIS A 36 -2.57 -5.92 23.79
C HIS A 36 -1.17 -6.20 24.33
N VAL A 37 -1.04 -7.26 25.12
CA VAL A 37 0.27 -7.81 25.52
C VAL A 37 0.66 -8.83 24.46
N GLU A 38 1.49 -8.43 23.51
CA GLU A 38 2.04 -9.34 22.50
C GLU A 38 3.50 -9.65 22.84
N LYS A 39 3.87 -10.94 22.79
CA LYS A 39 5.27 -11.34 22.76
C LYS A 39 5.79 -11.07 21.34
N SER A 40 6.60 -10.03 21.20
CA SER A 40 7.34 -9.75 19.96
C SER A 40 8.06 -11.02 19.52
N LYS A 41 7.67 -11.57 18.36
CA LYS A 41 8.45 -12.61 17.69
C LYS A 41 9.46 -11.93 16.78
N ASN A 42 10.72 -12.32 16.90
CA ASN A 42 11.77 -11.80 16.03
C ASN A 42 11.59 -12.42 14.63
N GLY A 43 10.95 -11.68 13.74
CA GLY A 43 10.80 -12.02 12.33
C GLY A 43 10.43 -10.77 11.54
N VAL A 44 11.16 -10.50 10.46
CA VAL A 44 10.83 -9.43 9.51
C VAL A 44 10.22 -10.10 8.28
N SER A 45 9.02 -9.66 7.93
CA SER A 45 8.31 -10.07 6.72
C SER A 45 8.44 -9.01 5.63
N ASP A 46 8.45 -9.43 4.36
CA ASP A 46 8.49 -8.51 3.23
C ASP A 46 7.13 -7.86 3.00
N GLN A 47 6.07 -8.66 3.12
CA GLN A 47 4.68 -8.22 3.01
C GLN A 47 3.82 -8.86 4.09
N VAL A 48 2.84 -8.10 4.57
CA VAL A 48 1.83 -8.54 5.53
C VAL A 48 0.48 -8.34 4.87
N ILE A 49 -0.44 -9.28 5.07
CA ILE A 49 -1.83 -9.18 4.64
C ILE A 49 -2.71 -9.44 5.85
N LEU A 50 -3.58 -8.48 6.15
CA LEU A 50 -4.62 -8.62 7.15
C LEU A 50 -5.97 -8.85 6.46
N THR A 51 -6.63 -9.96 6.78
CA THR A 51 -7.97 -10.29 6.27
C THR A 51 -8.94 -10.55 7.42
N ALA A 52 -10.20 -10.16 7.24
CA ALA A 52 -11.27 -10.49 8.18
C ALA A 52 -12.20 -11.52 7.54
N LYS A 53 -12.51 -12.61 8.28
CA LYS A 53 -13.56 -13.53 7.87
C LYS A 53 -14.34 -14.03 9.07
N LYS A 54 -15.67 -13.92 8.98
CA LYS A 54 -16.60 -14.24 10.08
C LYS A 54 -16.16 -13.50 11.36
N ASP A 55 -15.88 -14.25 12.42
CA ASP A 55 -15.45 -13.75 13.73
C ASP A 55 -13.92 -13.70 13.91
N TYR A 56 -13.14 -14.03 12.88
CA TYR A 56 -11.68 -14.08 12.95
C TYR A 56 -11.02 -13.01 12.09
N ILE A 57 -9.86 -12.56 12.55
CA ILE A 57 -8.87 -11.80 11.79
C ILE A 57 -7.68 -12.71 11.56
N TYR A 58 -7.20 -12.74 10.31
CA TYR A 58 -6.06 -13.51 9.88
C TYR A 58 -4.90 -12.56 9.56
N ASN A 59 -3.73 -12.87 10.10
CA ASN A 59 -2.48 -12.20 9.81
C ASN A 59 -1.62 -13.15 8.97
N THR A 60 -1.42 -12.80 7.70
CA THR A 60 -0.60 -13.57 6.76
C THR A 60 0.69 -12.82 6.51
N GLN A 61 1.81 -13.46 6.83
CA GLN A 61 3.16 -12.93 6.64
C GLN A 61 3.81 -13.65 5.48
N LEU A 62 4.34 -12.88 4.54
CA LEU A 62 5.04 -13.38 3.37
C LEU A 62 6.50 -12.93 3.42
N VAL A 63 7.40 -13.90 3.30
CA VAL A 63 8.84 -13.69 3.09
C VAL A 63 9.13 -14.15 1.68
N PHE A 64 9.58 -13.23 0.83
CA PHE A 64 9.65 -13.47 -0.61
C PHE A 64 10.84 -14.35 -0.98
N ASP A 65 11.96 -14.12 -0.30
CA ASP A 65 13.24 -14.77 -0.56
C ASP A 65 13.90 -15.18 0.75
N GLN A 66 13.84 -16.45 1.08
CA GLN A 66 14.66 -17.06 2.11
C GLN A 66 15.73 -17.95 1.46
N GLU A 67 16.99 -17.78 1.88
CA GLU A 67 18.11 -18.57 1.37
C GLU A 67 18.01 -20.01 1.87
N ARG A 68 18.22 -20.99 0.98
CA ARG A 68 18.45 -22.39 1.40
C ARG A 68 19.89 -22.53 1.86
N SER A 69 20.09 -23.06 3.06
CA SER A 69 21.40 -23.17 3.71
C SER A 69 22.45 -24.01 2.94
N GLU A 70 22.08 -24.69 1.86
CA GLU A 70 22.93 -25.66 1.15
C GLU A 70 23.04 -25.42 -0.37
N SER A 71 22.53 -24.31 -0.92
CA SER A 71 22.56 -24.05 -2.37
C SER A 71 23.49 -22.90 -2.78
N TYR A 72 24.14 -23.02 -3.94
CA TYR A 72 24.81 -21.90 -4.60
C TYR A 72 23.79 -20.78 -4.89
N PHE A 73 24.07 -19.58 -4.38
CA PHE A 73 23.25 -18.40 -4.62
C PHE A 73 23.76 -17.68 -5.87
N TYR A 74 22.88 -17.53 -6.86
CA TYR A 74 23.11 -16.65 -7.99
C TYR A 74 21.89 -15.77 -8.17
N SER A 75 22.12 -14.45 -8.17
CA SER A 75 21.07 -13.44 -8.23
C SER A 75 21.42 -12.39 -9.27
N THR A 76 20.46 -12.13 -10.14
CA THR A 76 20.36 -10.86 -10.87
C THR A 76 19.24 -10.05 -10.24
N SER A 77 19.10 -8.76 -10.60
CA SER A 77 17.98 -7.93 -10.11
C SER A 77 16.60 -8.51 -10.45
N ALA A 78 16.50 -9.35 -11.50
CA ALA A 78 15.25 -9.90 -12.00
C ALA A 78 14.99 -11.38 -11.62
N LEU A 79 16.04 -12.16 -11.33
CA LEU A 79 15.97 -13.60 -11.11
C LEU A 79 16.91 -14.04 -9.98
N LYS A 80 16.38 -14.78 -9.02
CA LYS A 80 17.10 -15.36 -7.90
C LYS A 80 17.01 -16.89 -7.96
N VAL A 81 18.13 -17.55 -7.74
CA VAL A 81 18.24 -19.01 -7.70
C VAL A 81 18.73 -19.44 -6.32
N GLY A 82 18.17 -20.54 -5.79
CA GLY A 82 18.49 -21.03 -4.44
C GLY A 82 17.65 -20.40 -3.32
N THR A 83 16.64 -19.61 -3.68
CA THR A 83 15.69 -18.97 -2.77
C THR A 83 14.36 -19.72 -2.74
N PHE A 84 13.66 -19.63 -1.60
CA PHE A 84 12.28 -20.11 -1.45
C PHE A 84 11.44 -19.05 -0.75
N GLY A 85 10.17 -18.98 -1.13
CA GLY A 85 9.17 -18.15 -0.47
C GLY A 85 8.60 -18.86 0.75
N ARG A 86 8.25 -18.10 1.79
CA ARG A 86 7.60 -18.64 2.98
C ARG A 86 6.35 -17.84 3.32
N ILE A 87 5.27 -18.56 3.61
CA ILE A 87 3.96 -17.97 3.93
C ILE A 87 3.49 -18.53 5.26
N ILE A 88 3.34 -17.65 6.24
CA ILE A 88 2.90 -18.00 7.60
C ILE A 88 1.59 -17.30 7.86
N GLN A 89 0.57 -18.03 8.29
CA GLN A 89 -0.70 -17.44 8.69
C GLN A 89 -1.02 -17.75 10.13
N THR A 90 -1.50 -16.73 10.85
CA THR A 90 -2.05 -16.85 12.19
C THR A 90 -3.45 -16.23 12.24
N LYS A 91 -4.31 -16.71 13.15
CA LYS A 91 -5.67 -16.20 13.34
C LYS A 91 -5.94 -15.82 14.78
N LYS A 92 -6.80 -14.81 14.97
CA LYS A 92 -7.30 -14.34 16.27
C LYS A 92 -8.76 -13.91 16.18
N LEU A 93 -9.52 -14.06 17.26
CA LEU A 93 -10.92 -13.65 17.33
C LEU A 93 -11.05 -12.12 17.39
N LYS A 94 -12.02 -11.56 16.66
CA LYS A 94 -12.36 -10.12 16.67
C LYS A 94 -12.68 -9.64 18.09
N ASP A 95 -13.47 -10.40 18.85
CA ASP A 95 -13.82 -10.07 20.23
C ASP A 95 -12.56 -9.98 21.12
N GLY A 96 -11.59 -10.87 20.92
CA GLY A 96 -10.32 -10.85 21.64
C GLY A 96 -9.36 -9.72 21.22
N LEU A 97 -9.62 -9.06 20.09
CA LEU A 97 -8.93 -7.83 19.66
C LEU A 97 -9.67 -6.57 20.10
N SER A 98 -10.98 -6.64 20.29
CA SER A 98 -11.78 -5.53 20.82
C SER A 98 -11.63 -5.33 22.33
N GLN A 99 -11.15 -6.35 23.04
CA GLN A 99 -10.98 -6.35 24.49
C GLN A 99 -9.49 -6.46 24.86
N PRO A 100 -9.06 -5.87 25.99
CA PRO A 100 -7.69 -5.96 26.48
C PRO A 100 -7.41 -7.33 27.13
N ILE A 101 -7.82 -8.43 26.49
CA ILE A 101 -7.64 -9.79 26.99
C ILE A 101 -6.42 -10.42 26.31
N GLU A 102 -5.60 -11.10 27.11
CA GLU A 102 -4.48 -11.92 26.64
C GLU A 102 -5.00 -13.13 25.86
N THR A 103 -5.12 -12.99 24.54
CA THR A 103 -5.36 -14.11 23.63
C THR A 103 -4.24 -14.16 22.61
N GLU A 104 -3.53 -15.29 22.57
CA GLU A 104 -2.45 -15.53 21.63
C GLU A 104 -2.98 -15.79 20.22
N TRP A 105 -2.23 -15.34 19.21
CA TRP A 105 -2.46 -15.67 17.81
C TRP A 105 -2.26 -17.16 17.56
N LYS A 106 -3.30 -17.86 17.08
CA LYS A 106 -3.24 -19.29 16.79
C LYS A 106 -2.63 -19.50 15.41
N PRO A 107 -1.60 -20.35 15.24
CA PRO A 107 -1.08 -20.67 13.91
C PRO A 107 -2.13 -21.42 13.08
N CYS A 108 -2.26 -21.06 11.80
CA CYS A 108 -3.09 -21.76 10.82
C CYS A 108 -2.21 -22.69 9.98
N PHE A 109 -1.24 -22.11 9.26
CA PHE A 109 -0.32 -22.85 8.44
C PHE A 109 1.03 -22.13 8.29
N ASN A 110 2.01 -22.89 7.82
CA ASN A 110 3.34 -22.40 7.47
C ASN A 110 3.79 -23.14 6.19
N HIS A 111 3.53 -22.52 5.04
CA HIS A 111 3.84 -23.09 3.74
C HIS A 111 5.17 -22.56 3.20
N THR A 112 5.93 -23.45 2.58
CA THR A 112 7.12 -23.12 1.80
C THR A 112 6.80 -23.27 0.32
N ILE A 113 7.20 -22.29 -0.49
CA ILE A 113 7.05 -22.28 -1.93
C ILE A 113 8.42 -22.49 -2.57
N ASP A 114 8.50 -23.46 -3.49
CA ASP A 114 9.71 -23.74 -4.27
C ASP A 114 9.92 -22.66 -5.34
N GLY A 115 10.46 -21.52 -4.91
CA GLY A 115 10.79 -20.39 -5.77
C GLY A 115 10.60 -19.04 -5.08
N THR A 116 10.97 -17.97 -5.77
CA THR A 116 10.84 -16.60 -5.29
C THR A 116 9.41 -16.10 -5.46
N ILE A 117 8.84 -15.51 -4.42
CA ILE A 117 7.58 -14.76 -4.52
C ILE A 117 7.87 -13.42 -5.20
N VAL A 118 7.05 -13.07 -6.18
CA VAL A 118 7.23 -11.88 -7.01
C VAL A 118 6.19 -10.83 -6.68
N ASN A 119 4.94 -11.25 -6.54
CA ASN A 119 3.82 -10.35 -6.34
C ASN A 119 2.72 -11.08 -5.56
N VAL A 120 1.95 -10.31 -4.79
CA VAL A 120 0.82 -10.82 -4.01
C VAL A 120 -0.36 -9.91 -4.26
N SER A 121 -1.51 -10.52 -4.53
CA SER A 121 -2.75 -9.80 -4.82
C SER A 121 -3.85 -10.25 -3.87
N GLU A 122 -4.54 -9.29 -3.27
CA GLU A 122 -5.71 -9.51 -2.41
C GLU A 122 -6.98 -9.59 -3.25
N SER A 123 -7.90 -10.46 -2.82
CA SER A 123 -9.25 -10.53 -3.38
C SER A 123 -10.00 -9.20 -3.19
N PRO A 124 -10.81 -8.76 -4.17
CA PRO A 124 -11.60 -7.54 -4.04
C PRO A 124 -12.71 -7.66 -2.99
N ASN A 125 -13.14 -8.89 -2.67
CA ASN A 125 -14.23 -9.16 -1.74
C ASN A 125 -13.75 -10.11 -0.64
N ASP A 126 -14.35 -9.99 0.55
CA ASP A 126 -14.18 -10.90 1.70
C ASP A 126 -14.89 -12.26 1.49
N GLY A 127 -14.83 -12.79 0.27
CA GLY A 127 -15.51 -14.01 -0.17
C GLY A 127 -14.82 -15.30 0.30
N LEU A 128 -14.93 -16.34 -0.52
CA LEU A 128 -14.20 -17.60 -0.28
C LEU A 128 -12.72 -17.45 -0.61
N ILE A 129 -12.43 -16.85 -1.77
CA ILE A 129 -11.08 -16.54 -2.22
C ILE A 129 -10.56 -15.33 -1.44
N GLN A 130 -9.31 -15.39 -0.98
CA GLN A 130 -8.74 -14.39 -0.08
C GLN A 130 -7.58 -13.63 -0.72
N PHE A 131 -6.58 -14.34 -1.22
CA PHE A 131 -5.41 -13.75 -1.87
C PHE A 131 -4.72 -14.76 -2.78
N ALA A 132 -3.88 -14.25 -3.67
CA ALA A 132 -3.09 -15.04 -4.60
C ALA A 132 -1.62 -14.62 -4.55
N VAL A 133 -0.73 -15.60 -4.63
CA VAL A 133 0.72 -15.40 -4.60
C VAL A 133 1.30 -15.83 -5.93
N LEU A 134 1.90 -14.88 -6.66
CA LEU A 134 2.70 -15.16 -7.85
C LEU A 134 4.11 -15.54 -7.43
N TYR A 135 4.56 -16.71 -7.85
CA TYR A 135 5.94 -17.14 -7.65
C TYR A 135 6.54 -17.70 -8.92
N ARG A 136 7.87 -17.63 -8.98
CA ARG A 136 8.65 -18.09 -10.14
C ARG A 136 9.59 -19.20 -9.73
N ARG A 137 9.66 -20.22 -10.57
CA ARG A 137 10.57 -21.35 -10.39
C ARG A 137 11.41 -21.51 -11.64
N LEU A 138 12.72 -21.57 -11.48
CA LEU A 138 13.64 -21.93 -12.55
C LEU A 138 13.83 -23.45 -12.52
N GLU A 139 13.33 -24.14 -13.53
CA GLU A 139 13.53 -25.58 -13.69
C GLU A 139 14.43 -25.85 -14.89
N LYS A 140 15.69 -26.21 -14.61
CA LYS A 140 16.76 -26.36 -15.62
C LYS A 140 16.97 -25.03 -16.36
N ASP A 141 16.51 -24.94 -17.61
CA ASP A 141 16.64 -23.78 -18.49
C ASP A 141 15.32 -23.02 -18.66
N ASP A 142 14.20 -23.55 -18.15
CA ASP A 142 12.87 -22.97 -18.31
C ASP A 142 12.45 -22.18 -17.07
N LEU A 143 12.03 -20.94 -17.29
CA LEU A 143 11.43 -20.10 -16.26
C LEU A 143 9.91 -20.30 -16.21
N LEU A 144 9.44 -20.94 -15.15
CA LEU A 144 8.04 -21.26 -14.93
C LEU A 144 7.39 -20.28 -13.95
N HIS A 145 6.13 -19.94 -14.22
CA HIS A 145 5.34 -19.00 -13.43
C HIS A 145 4.11 -19.71 -12.87
N TYR A 146 3.91 -19.59 -11.57
CA TYR A 146 2.79 -20.20 -10.87
C TYR A 146 2.06 -19.18 -10.02
N VAL A 147 0.76 -19.34 -9.89
CA VAL A 147 -0.08 -18.56 -8.97
C VAL A 147 -0.73 -19.51 -7.98
N ARG A 148 -0.39 -19.35 -6.71
CA ARG A 148 -1.06 -20.05 -5.62
C ARG A 148 -2.24 -19.23 -5.15
N VAL A 149 -3.46 -19.72 -5.35
CA VAL A 149 -4.69 -19.06 -4.88
C VAL A 149 -5.08 -19.66 -3.54
N TYR A 150 -5.20 -18.82 -2.52
CA TYR A 150 -5.66 -19.18 -1.18
C TYR A 150 -7.14 -18.86 -1.02
N TYR A 151 -7.89 -19.83 -0.52
CA TYR A 151 -9.33 -19.73 -0.34
C TYR A 151 -9.78 -20.53 0.88
N PHE A 152 -10.97 -20.21 1.37
CA PHE A 152 -11.67 -21.02 2.35
C PHE A 152 -12.71 -21.87 1.62
N PRO A 153 -12.68 -23.20 1.75
CA PRO A 153 -13.74 -24.06 1.23
C PRO A 153 -15.06 -23.80 1.97
N ASP A 154 -16.20 -24.13 1.35
CA ASP A 154 -17.52 -23.89 1.94
C ASP A 154 -17.78 -24.70 3.22
N GLN A 155 -17.12 -25.86 3.35
CA GLN A 155 -17.36 -26.82 4.42
C GLN A 155 -16.33 -26.79 5.56
N ASP A 156 -15.16 -26.18 5.34
CA ASP A 156 -14.09 -26.09 6.34
C ASP A 156 -13.69 -24.64 6.62
N ASP A 157 -13.38 -24.37 7.89
CA ASP A 157 -12.89 -23.06 8.34
C ASP A 157 -11.37 -22.90 8.15
N ASP A 158 -10.68 -23.94 7.67
CA ASP A 158 -9.25 -23.90 7.41
C ASP A 158 -8.97 -23.54 5.95
N MET A 159 -8.00 -22.64 5.78
CA MET A 159 -7.64 -22.10 4.48
C MET A 159 -6.91 -23.16 3.64
N GLN A 160 -7.39 -23.38 2.44
CA GLN A 160 -6.82 -24.29 1.44
C GLN A 160 -6.19 -23.48 0.31
N TYR A 161 -5.40 -24.15 -0.52
CA TYR A 161 -4.81 -23.52 -1.70
C TYR A 161 -4.91 -24.39 -2.94
N LYS A 162 -4.73 -23.77 -4.11
CA LYS A 162 -4.50 -24.46 -5.39
C LYS A 162 -3.46 -23.71 -6.20
N ASP A 163 -2.59 -24.45 -6.87
CA ASP A 163 -1.55 -23.90 -7.75
C ASP A 163 -2.02 -23.88 -9.21
N LEU A 164 -1.92 -22.71 -9.84
CA LEU A 164 -2.25 -22.47 -11.23
C LEU A 164 -0.96 -22.23 -12.02
N PHE A 165 -0.70 -23.03 -13.05
CA PHE A 165 0.42 -22.80 -13.96
C PHE A 165 0.06 -21.73 -15.01
N ILE A 166 0.85 -20.66 -15.10
CA ILE A 166 0.68 -19.63 -16.12
C ILE A 166 1.47 -20.02 -17.38
N PRO A 167 0.82 -20.16 -18.55
CA PRO A 167 1.51 -20.55 -19.78
C PRO A 167 2.28 -19.38 -20.40
N GLY A 168 3.53 -19.59 -20.79
CA GLY A 168 4.34 -18.61 -21.53
C GLY A 168 5.78 -18.55 -21.04
N THR A 169 6.64 -17.90 -21.82
CA THR A 169 8.09 -17.77 -21.55
C THR A 169 8.52 -16.37 -21.10
N THR A 170 7.62 -15.39 -21.20
CA THR A 170 7.83 -13.99 -20.81
C THR A 170 7.66 -13.80 -19.30
N LEU A 171 8.32 -12.80 -18.71
CA LEU A 171 8.23 -12.55 -17.27
C LEU A 171 6.85 -12.04 -16.90
N VAL A 172 6.20 -12.66 -15.91
CA VAL A 172 4.98 -12.12 -15.30
C VAL A 172 5.38 -11.26 -14.12
N LYS A 173 5.19 -9.94 -14.21
CA LYS A 173 5.60 -8.98 -13.18
C LYS A 173 4.55 -8.81 -12.08
N GLU A 174 3.28 -8.78 -12.47
CA GLU A 174 2.19 -8.43 -11.57
C GLU A 174 0.93 -9.23 -11.90
N ILE A 175 0.15 -9.53 -10.86
CA ILE A 175 -1.19 -10.10 -10.98
C ILE A 175 -2.20 -9.28 -10.18
N SER A 176 -3.44 -9.28 -10.66
CA SER A 176 -4.60 -8.80 -9.90
C SER A 176 -5.62 -9.93 -9.83
N LEU A 177 -5.88 -10.38 -8.61
CA LEU A 177 -6.89 -11.40 -8.35
C LEU A 177 -8.27 -10.76 -8.37
N GLU A 178 -9.17 -11.33 -9.16
CA GLU A 178 -10.58 -10.97 -9.23
C GLU A 178 -11.44 -12.17 -8.84
N ASP A 179 -12.75 -11.97 -8.67
CA ASP A 179 -13.66 -13.04 -8.23
C ASP A 179 -13.71 -14.23 -9.20
N ASP A 180 -13.58 -13.97 -10.50
CA ASP A 180 -13.78 -14.92 -11.61
C ASP A 180 -12.55 -15.08 -12.51
N CYS A 181 -11.52 -14.25 -12.33
CA CYS A 181 -10.34 -14.25 -13.18
C CYS A 181 -9.10 -13.72 -12.47
N ILE A 182 -7.94 -13.93 -13.07
CA ILE A 182 -6.68 -13.28 -12.73
C ILE A 182 -6.30 -12.42 -13.91
N LEU A 183 -6.15 -11.12 -13.67
CA LEU A 183 -5.53 -10.20 -14.60
C LEU A 183 -4.01 -10.27 -14.38
N LEU A 184 -3.22 -10.22 -15.44
CA LEU A 184 -1.75 -10.28 -15.32
C LEU A 184 -1.04 -9.37 -16.31
N HIS A 185 0.10 -8.84 -15.89
CA HIS A 185 1.01 -8.06 -16.72
C HIS A 185 2.28 -8.86 -17.05
N ARG A 186 2.66 -8.89 -18.33
CA ARG A 186 3.85 -9.57 -18.85
C ARG A 186 4.86 -8.57 -19.40
N ASP A 187 6.13 -8.91 -19.27
CA ASP A 187 7.23 -8.14 -19.84
C ASP A 187 8.28 -9.09 -20.46
N PRO A 188 8.54 -9.04 -21.78
CA PRO A 188 7.82 -8.23 -22.79
C PRO A 188 6.46 -8.84 -23.17
N ASP A 189 5.52 -8.02 -23.64
CA ASP A 189 4.26 -8.47 -24.26
C ASP A 189 3.74 -7.43 -25.26
N ASN A 190 2.83 -7.83 -26.16
CA ASN A 190 2.14 -6.94 -27.10
C ASN A 190 0.85 -6.36 -26.50
N TYR A 191 0.43 -6.85 -25.34
CA TYR A 191 -0.80 -6.46 -24.65
C TYR A 191 -0.45 -5.93 -23.27
N ARG A 192 -1.18 -4.90 -22.82
CA ARG A 192 -0.96 -4.27 -21.50
C ARG A 192 -1.31 -5.20 -20.36
N PHE A 193 -2.27 -6.08 -20.58
CA PHE A 193 -2.62 -7.14 -19.66
C PHE A 193 -3.18 -8.34 -20.40
N ARG A 194 -3.23 -9.47 -19.72
CA ARG A 194 -3.94 -10.68 -20.14
C ARG A 194 -4.87 -11.13 -19.04
N ILE A 195 -5.87 -11.92 -19.42
CA ILE A 195 -6.89 -12.44 -18.53
C ILE A 195 -6.79 -13.96 -18.49
N ILE A 196 -6.78 -14.50 -17.29
CA ILE A 196 -6.89 -15.93 -17.01
C ILE A 196 -8.21 -16.16 -16.30
N PRO A 197 -9.18 -16.89 -16.88
CA PRO A 197 -10.38 -17.27 -16.14
C PRO A 197 -10.02 -18.21 -14.99
N LEU A 198 -10.58 -17.96 -13.82
CA LEU A 198 -10.50 -18.90 -12.71
C LEU A 198 -11.44 -20.09 -12.99
N PRO A 199 -11.03 -21.32 -12.67
CA PRO A 199 -11.93 -22.47 -12.73
C PRO A 199 -13.15 -22.24 -11.83
N GLN A 200 -14.36 -22.53 -12.33
CA GLN A 200 -15.61 -22.36 -11.55
C GLN A 200 -15.59 -23.19 -10.26
N ASP A 201 -14.93 -24.35 -10.29
CA ASP A 201 -14.79 -25.27 -9.16
C ASP A 201 -13.46 -25.08 -8.39
N ILE A 202 -12.87 -23.87 -8.41
CA ILE A 202 -11.60 -23.61 -7.73
C ILE A 202 -11.69 -23.91 -6.23
N THR A 203 -12.84 -23.71 -5.61
CA THR A 203 -13.06 -23.99 -4.17
C THR A 203 -13.49 -25.43 -3.88
N ALA A 204 -13.75 -26.26 -4.89
CA ALA A 204 -14.20 -27.64 -4.72
C ALA A 204 -13.03 -28.61 -4.45
N PRO A 205 -13.25 -29.77 -3.80
CA PRO A 205 -12.21 -30.79 -3.62
C PRO A 205 -11.80 -31.42 -4.97
N PRO A 206 -10.59 -32.02 -5.07
CA PRO A 206 -9.56 -32.13 -4.03
C PRO A 206 -8.86 -30.79 -3.72
N HIS A 207 -8.29 -30.68 -2.51
CA HIS A 207 -7.70 -29.43 -1.99
C HIS A 207 -6.18 -29.54 -1.86
N SER A 208 -5.49 -28.40 -1.95
CA SER A 208 -4.06 -28.27 -1.63
C SER A 208 -3.20 -29.27 -2.41
N GLU A 209 -2.34 -30.04 -1.73
CA GLU A 209 -1.41 -30.96 -2.37
C GLU A 209 -2.10 -32.09 -3.15
N GLU A 210 -3.34 -32.46 -2.78
CA GLU A 210 -4.08 -33.54 -3.43
C GLU A 210 -4.59 -33.15 -4.82
N MET A 211 -4.80 -31.85 -5.09
CA MET A 211 -5.25 -31.36 -6.41
C MET A 211 -4.14 -31.43 -7.46
N GLY A 212 -2.88 -31.28 -7.04
CA GLY A 212 -1.79 -30.99 -7.96
C GLY A 212 -1.93 -29.63 -8.67
N VAL A 213 -1.11 -29.43 -9.70
CA VAL A 213 -1.07 -28.18 -10.47
C VAL A 213 -2.17 -28.15 -11.53
N ILE A 214 -2.93 -27.07 -11.58
CA ILE A 214 -3.90 -26.80 -12.64
C ILE A 214 -3.19 -26.13 -13.81
N TYR A 215 -3.21 -26.78 -14.98
CA TYR A 215 -2.60 -26.26 -16.19
C TYR A 215 -3.59 -25.39 -16.97
N ILE A 216 -3.28 -24.10 -17.09
CA ILE A 216 -4.06 -23.19 -17.92
C ILE A 216 -3.54 -23.28 -19.35
N GLY A 217 -4.41 -23.66 -20.28
CA GLY A 217 -4.01 -23.89 -21.68
C GLY A 217 -3.64 -22.59 -22.42
N GLN A 218 -4.43 -21.53 -22.25
CA GLN A 218 -4.22 -20.25 -22.93
C GLN A 218 -4.68 -19.07 -22.07
N THR A 219 -4.12 -17.89 -22.36
CA THR A 219 -4.50 -16.62 -21.75
C THR A 219 -5.22 -15.75 -22.76
N THR A 220 -6.29 -15.08 -22.34
CA THR A 220 -7.06 -14.18 -23.21
C THR A 220 -6.32 -12.83 -23.30
N PRO A 221 -6.04 -12.30 -24.50
CA PRO A 221 -5.38 -11.01 -24.66
C PRO A 221 -6.28 -9.84 -24.26
N GLY A 222 -5.69 -8.85 -23.57
CA GLY A 222 -6.33 -7.58 -23.21
C GLY A 222 -6.14 -6.47 -24.25
N ASP A 223 -6.07 -5.21 -23.79
CA ASP A 223 -5.80 -4.04 -24.64
C ASP A 223 -4.38 -4.09 -25.24
N PRO A 224 -4.22 -3.98 -26.57
CA PRO A 224 -2.90 -3.95 -27.20
C PRO A 224 -2.11 -2.68 -26.82
N ILE A 225 -0.80 -2.83 -26.63
CA ILE A 225 0.12 -1.70 -26.45
C ILE A 225 0.22 -0.94 -27.78
N ARG A 226 0.01 0.39 -27.75
CA ARG A 226 0.10 1.25 -28.95
C ARG A 226 1.20 2.28 -28.75
N ALA A 227 1.83 2.69 -29.86
CA ALA A 227 3.01 3.57 -29.84
C ALA A 227 2.79 4.95 -29.18
N TYR A 228 1.55 5.43 -29.07
CA TYR A 228 1.24 6.71 -28.41
C TYR A 228 0.97 6.57 -26.90
N HIS A 229 1.06 5.35 -26.34
CA HIS A 229 0.86 5.09 -24.91
C HIS A 229 2.13 5.31 -24.09
N GLN A 230 3.30 5.26 -24.74
CA GLN A 230 4.59 5.45 -24.10
C GLN A 230 5.47 6.39 -24.94
N PRO A 231 6.31 7.22 -24.31
CA PRO A 231 7.38 7.93 -25.00
C PRO A 231 8.31 6.96 -25.75
N ARG A 232 9.14 7.50 -26.67
CA ARG A 232 10.19 6.70 -27.29
C ARG A 232 11.28 6.38 -26.27
N ASP A 233 11.96 5.25 -26.45
CA ASP A 233 13.13 4.84 -25.67
C ASP A 233 12.85 4.77 -24.16
N THR A 234 11.77 4.06 -23.82
CA THR A 234 11.31 3.86 -22.44
C THR A 234 11.51 2.42 -21.96
N GLU A 235 11.81 2.27 -20.68
CA GLU A 235 11.79 0.99 -19.96
C GLU A 235 10.59 0.94 -19.00
N ALA A 236 10.02 -0.24 -18.77
CA ALA A 236 8.93 -0.40 -17.81
C ALA A 236 9.48 -0.41 -16.37
N HIS A 237 9.05 0.57 -15.56
CA HIS A 237 9.47 0.71 -14.15
C HIS A 237 8.54 -0.08 -13.23
N ALA A 238 7.26 0.31 -13.18
CA ALA A 238 6.24 -0.31 -12.33
C ALA A 238 4.88 -0.28 -13.03
N GLY A 239 4.03 -1.25 -12.68
CA GLY A 239 2.66 -1.33 -13.14
C GLY A 239 1.72 -1.51 -11.95
N LEU A 240 0.46 -1.13 -12.13
CA LEU A 240 -0.67 -1.63 -11.35
C LEU A 240 -1.84 -1.96 -12.26
N LEU A 241 -2.60 -2.98 -11.90
CA LEU A 241 -3.80 -3.37 -12.64
C LEU A 241 -4.94 -3.85 -11.73
N SER A 242 -6.17 -3.53 -12.12
CA SER A 242 -7.36 -3.83 -11.31
C SER A 242 -8.63 -3.81 -12.15
N ARG A 243 -9.54 -4.75 -11.90
CA ARG A 243 -10.90 -4.70 -12.45
C ARG A 243 -11.72 -3.63 -11.74
N LEU A 244 -12.46 -2.88 -12.53
CA LEU A 244 -13.44 -1.89 -12.08
C LEU A 244 -14.86 -2.41 -12.25
N TYR A 245 -15.79 -1.86 -11.47
CA TYR A 245 -17.21 -2.12 -11.59
C TYR A 245 -17.76 -1.69 -12.96
N SER A 246 -18.57 -2.57 -13.55
CA SER A 246 -19.53 -2.21 -14.60
C SER A 246 -20.90 -2.84 -14.26
N PRO A 247 -22.00 -2.09 -14.41
CA PRO A 247 -23.37 -2.61 -14.38
C PRO A 247 -23.63 -3.72 -15.39
N ASN A 248 -22.90 -3.74 -16.51
CA ASN A 248 -23.06 -4.77 -17.53
C ASN A 248 -22.11 -5.95 -17.23
N PRO A 249 -22.64 -7.15 -16.91
CA PRO A 249 -21.80 -8.31 -16.58
C PRO A 249 -20.93 -8.80 -17.74
N ASP A 250 -21.30 -8.49 -18.98
CA ASP A 250 -20.55 -8.90 -20.17
C ASP A 250 -19.30 -8.03 -20.41
N ILE A 251 -19.23 -6.85 -19.77
CA ILE A 251 -18.13 -5.90 -19.91
C ILE A 251 -17.12 -6.13 -18.79
N ILE A 252 -15.89 -6.43 -19.17
CA ILE A 252 -14.74 -6.33 -18.27
C ILE A 252 -14.13 -4.95 -18.45
N ARG A 253 -14.17 -4.17 -17.37
CA ARG A 253 -13.50 -2.88 -17.26
C ARG A 253 -12.22 -3.04 -16.46
N VAL A 254 -11.09 -2.65 -17.04
CA VAL A 254 -9.77 -2.74 -16.40
C VAL A 254 -9.15 -1.36 -16.32
N LEU A 255 -8.69 -1.01 -15.12
CA LEU A 255 -7.80 0.12 -14.89
C LEU A 255 -6.37 -0.40 -14.90
N THR A 256 -5.52 0.27 -15.66
CA THR A 256 -4.07 0.02 -15.70
C THR A 256 -3.34 1.33 -15.44
N LEU A 257 -2.34 1.28 -14.56
CA LEU A 257 -1.39 2.33 -14.29
C LEU A 257 -0.02 1.81 -14.69
N ASP A 258 0.59 2.41 -15.71
CA ASP A 258 1.93 2.06 -16.16
C ASP A 258 2.88 3.23 -15.89
N ILE A 259 4.00 2.95 -15.23
CA ILE A 259 5.11 3.89 -15.03
C ILE A 259 6.25 3.46 -15.95
N TYR A 260 6.60 4.36 -16.86
CA TYR A 260 7.70 4.20 -17.79
C TYR A 260 8.86 5.09 -17.37
N GLN A 261 10.06 4.53 -17.40
CA GLN A 261 11.30 5.24 -17.13
C GLN A 261 11.93 5.66 -18.45
N THR A 262 12.27 6.95 -18.57
CA THR A 262 13.09 7.48 -19.66
C THR A 262 14.50 7.80 -19.15
N THR A 263 15.35 8.36 -20.02
CA THR A 263 16.68 8.84 -19.62
C THR A 263 16.65 9.97 -18.60
N GLN A 264 15.57 10.74 -18.50
CA GLN A 264 15.50 11.96 -17.67
C GLN A 264 14.32 11.96 -16.69
N ASP A 265 13.17 11.45 -17.10
CA ASP A 265 11.92 11.56 -16.36
C ASP A 265 11.22 10.20 -16.23
N TYR A 266 10.35 10.07 -15.24
CA TYR A 266 9.32 9.04 -15.22
C TYR A 266 8.04 9.55 -15.88
N TYR A 267 7.43 8.72 -16.71
CA TYR A 267 6.18 8.97 -17.39
C TYR A 267 5.10 8.05 -16.87
N ILE A 268 3.98 8.62 -16.44
CA ILE A 268 2.89 7.87 -15.81
C ILE A 268 1.66 7.92 -16.70
N ASN A 269 1.12 6.76 -17.00
CA ASN A 269 -0.05 6.61 -17.84
C ASN A 269 -1.09 5.76 -17.12
N LEU A 270 -2.21 6.39 -16.74
CA LEU A 270 -3.35 5.71 -16.17
C LEU A 270 -4.47 5.67 -17.20
N THR A 271 -5.07 4.50 -17.37
CA THR A 271 -6.08 4.29 -18.41
C THR A 271 -7.15 3.33 -17.95
N ILE A 272 -8.37 3.59 -18.42
CA ILE A 272 -9.53 2.72 -18.23
C ILE A 272 -9.93 2.18 -19.59
N VAL A 273 -10.00 0.86 -19.70
CA VAL A 273 -10.41 0.17 -20.91
C VAL A 273 -11.56 -0.79 -20.63
N ASP A 274 -12.48 -0.88 -21.57
CA ASP A 274 -13.60 -1.81 -21.57
C ASP A 274 -13.40 -2.84 -22.69
N GLY A 275 -13.69 -4.10 -22.40
CA GLY A 275 -13.67 -5.15 -23.40
C GLY A 275 -14.63 -6.27 -23.05
N THR A 276 -15.01 -7.03 -24.07
CA THR A 276 -15.82 -8.25 -23.94
C THR A 276 -14.91 -9.45 -24.24
N PRO A 277 -14.37 -10.14 -23.22
CA PRO A 277 -13.38 -11.21 -23.43
C PRO A 277 -13.97 -12.44 -24.13
N TYR A 278 -15.29 -12.63 -24.09
CA TYR A 278 -15.98 -13.79 -24.64
C TYR A 278 -16.94 -13.36 -25.76
N THR A 279 -16.45 -13.31 -27.00
CA THR A 279 -17.35 -13.31 -28.15
C THR A 279 -17.66 -14.76 -28.53
N LYS A 280 -18.93 -15.06 -28.89
CA LYS A 280 -19.38 -16.41 -29.29
C LYS A 280 -18.56 -17.01 -30.45
N ASP A 281 -17.83 -16.17 -31.19
CA ASP A 281 -17.14 -16.53 -32.43
C ASP A 281 -15.61 -16.61 -32.30
N ARG A 282 -15.05 -16.71 -31.08
CA ARG A 282 -13.58 -16.79 -30.84
C ARG A 282 -12.78 -15.62 -31.45
N GLN A 283 -13.44 -14.51 -31.76
CA GLN A 283 -12.74 -13.29 -32.17
C GLN A 283 -12.18 -12.62 -30.93
N ILE A 284 -10.94 -12.09 -31.06
CA ILE A 284 -10.31 -11.27 -30.04
C ILE A 284 -11.32 -10.18 -29.64
N GLY A 285 -11.70 -10.14 -28.37
CA GLY A 285 -12.60 -9.11 -27.87
C GLY A 285 -12.06 -7.73 -28.22
N GLU A 286 -12.89 -6.89 -28.85
CA GLU A 286 -12.49 -5.52 -29.14
C GLU A 286 -12.42 -4.74 -27.82
N TRP A 287 -11.26 -4.11 -27.59
CA TRP A 287 -11.02 -3.27 -26.42
C TRP A 287 -11.18 -1.80 -26.79
N ILE A 288 -12.04 -1.09 -26.06
CA ILE A 288 -12.20 0.36 -26.18
C ILE A 288 -11.59 1.03 -24.97
N ARG A 289 -10.86 2.10 -25.25
CA ARG A 289 -10.43 3.04 -24.24
C ARG A 289 -11.54 4.00 -23.89
N GLN A 290 -11.91 4.01 -22.61
CA GLN A 290 -12.90 4.94 -22.07
C GLN A 290 -12.24 6.20 -21.50
N GLY A 291 -11.16 6.02 -20.74
CA GLY A 291 -10.47 7.09 -20.03
C GLY A 291 -8.96 7.01 -20.21
N THR A 292 -8.31 8.18 -20.26
CA THR A 292 -6.86 8.28 -20.13
C THR A 292 -6.56 9.47 -19.24
N PHE A 293 -5.91 9.19 -18.12
CA PHE A 293 -5.34 10.18 -17.25
C PHE A 293 -3.84 10.20 -17.51
N LYS A 294 -3.37 11.31 -18.09
CA LYS A 294 -1.95 11.58 -18.21
C LYS A 294 -1.60 12.51 -17.07
N ASN A 295 -0.80 12.01 -16.11
CA ASN A 295 -0.23 12.93 -15.15
C ASN A 295 0.63 13.94 -15.93
N ARG A 296 0.36 15.23 -15.74
CA ARG A 296 1.10 16.31 -16.40
C ARG A 296 2.43 16.58 -15.69
N GLU A 297 2.56 16.15 -14.44
CA GLU A 297 3.78 16.27 -13.67
C GLU A 297 4.85 15.33 -14.23
N ARG A 298 6.00 15.93 -14.54
CA ARG A 298 7.20 15.17 -14.87
C ARG A 298 7.93 14.90 -13.58
N PHE A 299 8.19 13.64 -13.30
CA PHE A 299 8.99 13.23 -12.15
C PHE A 299 10.44 13.11 -12.62
N PRO A 300 11.32 14.08 -12.28
CA PRO A 300 12.70 14.02 -12.71
C PRO A 300 13.40 12.84 -12.02
N ARG A 301 14.05 12.00 -12.82
CA ARG A 301 14.87 10.89 -12.35
C ARG A 301 16.14 11.36 -11.68
N TYR A 302 16.62 12.55 -11.99
CA TYR A 302 17.84 13.09 -11.41
C TYR A 302 17.56 14.45 -10.77
N ILE A 303 17.93 14.57 -9.50
CA ILE A 303 18.00 15.85 -8.82
C ILE A 303 19.45 16.33 -8.91
N ASN A 304 19.63 17.57 -9.34
CA ASN A 304 20.93 18.21 -9.29
C ASN A 304 21.17 18.60 -7.83
N SER A 305 22.18 18.00 -7.19
CA SER A 305 22.63 18.51 -5.90
C SER A 305 23.31 19.86 -6.14
N VAL A 306 22.60 20.95 -5.88
CA VAL A 306 23.25 22.26 -5.74
C VAL A 306 23.61 22.37 -4.26
N PRO A 307 24.90 22.38 -3.88
CA PRO A 307 25.26 22.69 -2.51
C PRO A 307 24.79 24.13 -2.23
N GLU A 308 23.85 24.33 -1.31
CA GLU A 308 23.33 25.65 -0.90
C GLU A 308 24.41 26.63 -0.36
N PHE A 309 25.68 26.21 -0.29
CA PHE A 309 26.82 27.00 0.18
C PHE A 309 27.87 27.36 -0.90
N SER A 310 27.58 27.23 -2.19
CA SER A 310 28.52 27.69 -3.24
C SER A 310 28.39 29.20 -3.49
N HIS A 311 28.87 30.02 -2.56
CA HIS A 311 29.11 31.46 -2.75
C HIS A 311 30.61 31.81 -2.76
N ILE A 312 31.46 30.83 -3.07
CA ILE A 312 32.89 31.06 -3.26
C ILE A 312 33.22 30.80 -4.73
N ASP A 313 33.35 31.90 -5.48
CA ASP A 313 33.86 31.94 -6.85
C ASP A 313 35.18 31.18 -6.96
N THR A 314 35.20 30.04 -7.67
CA THR A 314 36.23 29.60 -8.66
C THR A 314 36.30 28.10 -8.95
N TYR A 315 35.49 27.23 -8.32
CA TYR A 315 35.45 25.80 -8.70
C TYR A 315 34.05 25.39 -9.18
N GLN A 316 33.93 25.12 -10.49
CA GLN A 316 32.83 24.35 -11.04
C GLN A 316 32.95 22.92 -10.50
N HIS A 317 32.33 22.64 -9.36
CA HIS A 317 32.14 21.26 -8.93
C HIS A 317 31.28 20.55 -9.99
N PRO A 318 31.64 19.32 -10.40
CA PRO A 318 30.77 18.54 -11.26
C PRO A 318 29.41 18.42 -10.57
N ILE A 319 28.34 18.77 -11.27
CA ILE A 319 26.97 18.59 -10.77
C ILE A 319 26.79 17.08 -10.60
N GLU A 320 26.84 16.61 -9.37
CA GLU A 320 26.45 15.25 -9.06
C GLU A 320 24.94 15.12 -9.28
N ARG A 321 24.59 14.21 -10.19
CA ARG A 321 23.20 13.85 -10.45
C ARG A 321 22.84 12.75 -9.48
N ILE A 322 22.06 13.11 -8.46
CA ILE A 322 21.53 12.13 -7.52
C ILE A 322 20.29 11.53 -8.16
N GLU A 323 20.27 10.20 -8.30
CA GLU A 323 19.08 9.49 -8.77
C GLU A 323 17.97 9.65 -7.73
N ASN A 324 16.83 10.14 -8.19
CA ASN A 324 15.59 10.27 -7.45
C ASN A 324 14.71 9.07 -7.82
N PRO A 325 14.68 8.00 -7.01
CA PRO A 325 13.93 6.80 -7.32
C PRO A 325 12.43 7.08 -7.26
N MET A 326 11.68 6.67 -8.29
CA MET A 326 10.22 6.75 -8.24
C MET A 326 9.68 5.67 -7.29
N PRO A 327 8.93 6.03 -6.23
CA PRO A 327 8.34 5.05 -5.33
C PRO A 327 7.33 4.17 -6.07
N VAL A 328 7.22 2.92 -5.58
CA VAL A 328 6.29 1.94 -6.15
C VAL A 328 4.86 2.39 -5.85
N PRO A 329 3.98 2.48 -6.85
CA PRO A 329 2.59 2.89 -6.63
C PRO A 329 1.84 1.79 -5.86
N PHE A 330 0.83 2.20 -5.09
CA PHE A 330 -0.10 1.29 -4.42
C PHE A 330 -1.52 1.54 -4.90
N MET A 331 -2.38 0.52 -4.83
CA MET A 331 -3.77 0.64 -5.20
C MET A 331 -4.64 -0.14 -4.23
N THR A 332 -5.76 0.46 -3.86
CA THR A 332 -6.80 -0.15 -3.04
C THR A 332 -8.16 0.17 -3.63
N ARG A 333 -9.13 -0.72 -3.43
CA ARG A 333 -10.49 -0.57 -3.96
C ARG A 333 -11.53 -0.94 -2.92
N SER A 334 -12.75 -0.46 -3.16
CA SER A 334 -13.92 -0.81 -2.36
C SER A 334 -14.37 -2.22 -2.70
N SER A 335 -15.28 -2.75 -1.88
CA SER A 335 -16.02 -3.95 -2.29
C SER A 335 -16.66 -3.72 -3.67
N HIS A 336 -16.58 -4.72 -4.53
CA HIS A 336 -17.06 -4.68 -5.92
C HIS A 336 -16.41 -3.64 -6.87
N GLY A 337 -15.33 -2.95 -6.48
CA GLY A 337 -14.56 -2.09 -7.38
C GLY A 337 -15.27 -0.80 -7.84
N LYS A 338 -16.28 -0.33 -7.10
CA LYS A 338 -17.00 0.92 -7.41
C LYS A 338 -16.18 2.17 -7.11
N SER A 339 -15.31 2.10 -6.12
CA SER A 339 -14.35 3.16 -5.81
C SER A 339 -12.95 2.57 -5.77
N LEU A 340 -11.99 3.30 -6.33
CA LEU A 340 -10.59 2.91 -6.38
C LEU A 340 -9.72 4.10 -6.01
N VAL A 341 -8.68 3.86 -5.20
CA VAL A 341 -7.68 4.85 -4.84
C VAL A 341 -6.31 4.30 -5.19
N THR A 342 -5.50 5.10 -5.88
CA THR A 342 -4.13 4.75 -6.25
C THR A 342 -3.16 5.83 -5.81
N SER A 343 -1.99 5.46 -5.26
CA SER A 343 -0.93 6.40 -4.94
C SER A 343 0.04 6.55 -6.10
N ILE A 344 0.55 7.77 -6.24
CA ILE A 344 1.64 8.13 -7.14
C ILE A 344 2.56 9.05 -6.34
N ALA A 345 3.69 8.49 -5.90
CA ALA A 345 4.59 9.15 -4.97
C ALA A 345 3.86 9.66 -3.71
N LYS A 346 3.78 10.97 -3.58
CA LYS A 346 3.22 11.66 -2.42
C LYS A 346 1.72 11.98 -2.56
N HIS A 347 1.17 11.85 -3.77
CA HIS A 347 -0.24 12.11 -4.05
C HIS A 347 -1.03 10.80 -4.20
N PHE A 348 -2.35 10.88 -3.98
CA PHE A 348 -3.26 9.78 -4.33
C PHE A 348 -4.44 10.28 -5.16
N TYR A 349 -4.92 9.41 -6.04
CA TYR A 349 -6.00 9.70 -6.98
C TYR A 349 -7.19 8.79 -6.70
N THR A 350 -8.38 9.37 -6.67
CA THR A 350 -9.63 8.66 -6.42
C THR A 350 -10.45 8.54 -7.69
N PHE A 351 -10.95 7.34 -7.98
CA PHE A 351 -11.87 7.04 -9.06
C PHE A 351 -13.17 6.50 -8.48
N ASP A 352 -14.26 7.27 -8.58
CA ASP A 352 -15.57 6.88 -8.07
C ASP A 352 -16.57 6.62 -9.21
N PHE A 353 -17.21 5.46 -9.18
CA PHE A 353 -18.26 5.10 -10.13
C PHE A 353 -19.49 6.00 -9.98
N THR A 354 -20.01 6.47 -11.11
CA THR A 354 -21.26 7.21 -11.18
C THR A 354 -22.08 6.85 -12.41
N ASN A 355 -23.40 6.81 -12.21
CA ASN A 355 -24.40 6.65 -13.25
C ASN A 355 -25.32 7.89 -13.39
N ASN A 356 -25.01 8.95 -12.64
CA ASN A 356 -25.85 10.15 -12.53
C ASN A 356 -25.17 11.35 -13.21
N ILE A 357 -24.64 11.14 -14.42
CA ILE A 357 -24.03 12.19 -15.23
C ILE A 357 -25.00 12.61 -16.32
N THR A 358 -25.26 13.91 -16.42
CA THR A 358 -26.13 14.49 -17.46
C THR A 358 -25.35 14.98 -18.67
N ASN A 359 -24.02 15.07 -18.60
CA ASN A 359 -23.18 15.56 -19.69
C ASN A 359 -22.63 14.39 -20.53
N SER A 360 -22.97 14.33 -21.82
CA SER A 360 -22.64 13.21 -22.71
C SER A 360 -21.14 13.04 -23.00
N ASP A 361 -20.35 14.08 -22.82
CA ASP A 361 -18.95 14.10 -23.25
C ASP A 361 -18.01 13.30 -22.34
N HIS A 362 -18.44 13.06 -21.09
CA HIS A 362 -17.69 12.30 -20.09
C HIS A 362 -18.21 10.87 -19.91
N LEU A 363 -19.25 10.49 -20.67
CA LEU A 363 -19.86 9.17 -20.59
C LEU A 363 -19.08 8.15 -21.41
N TYR A 364 -19.03 6.93 -20.89
CA TYR A 364 -18.40 5.81 -21.58
C TYR A 364 -19.21 5.36 -22.80
N LYS A 365 -18.57 4.67 -23.73
CA LYS A 365 -19.19 4.23 -24.99
C LYS A 365 -19.03 2.74 -25.19
N HIS A 366 -20.08 2.08 -25.66
CA HIS A 366 -20.00 0.70 -26.13
C HIS A 366 -19.16 0.58 -27.41
N ILE A 367 -18.83 -0.66 -27.78
CA ILE A 367 -18.08 -1.03 -29.01
C ILE A 367 -18.73 -0.50 -30.28
N ASN A 368 -20.06 -0.50 -30.32
CA ASN A 368 -20.85 0.07 -31.42
C ASN A 368 -20.93 1.61 -31.40
N GLY A 369 -20.29 2.29 -30.44
CA GLY A 369 -20.32 3.74 -30.26
C GLY A 369 -21.52 4.28 -29.47
N THR A 370 -22.42 3.43 -28.97
CA THR A 370 -23.57 3.92 -28.17
C THR A 370 -23.11 4.40 -26.80
N VAL A 371 -23.56 5.59 -26.40
CA VAL A 371 -23.19 6.19 -25.11
C VAL A 371 -23.86 5.44 -23.96
N MET A 372 -23.07 5.10 -22.95
CA MET A 372 -23.49 4.45 -21.71
C MET A 372 -23.79 5.49 -20.65
N SER A 373 -24.79 5.28 -19.81
CA SER A 373 -25.08 6.17 -18.67
C SER A 373 -24.19 5.88 -17.47
N GLU A 374 -22.90 5.67 -17.69
CA GLU A 374 -21.91 5.39 -16.65
C GLU A 374 -20.55 6.00 -16.97
N ALA A 375 -19.84 6.41 -15.92
CA ALA A 375 -18.44 6.80 -15.99
C ALA A 375 -17.80 6.68 -14.60
N TYR A 376 -16.47 6.81 -14.56
CA TYR A 376 -15.77 7.09 -13.31
C TYR A 376 -15.44 8.57 -13.25
N ASN A 377 -15.79 9.20 -12.13
CA ASN A 377 -15.29 10.53 -11.82
C ASN A 377 -13.87 10.39 -11.28
N ASP A 378 -12.93 11.07 -11.94
CA ASP A 378 -11.58 11.27 -11.46
C ASP A 378 -11.55 12.49 -10.54
N ALA A 379 -11.02 12.29 -9.34
CA ALA A 379 -10.68 13.37 -8.43
C ALA A 379 -9.21 13.25 -8.06
N GLU A 380 -8.44 14.27 -8.42
CA GLU A 380 -7.16 14.54 -7.79
C GLU A 380 -7.47 15.14 -6.43
N ASP A 381 -7.29 14.34 -5.38
CA ASP A 381 -7.37 14.83 -4.02
C ASP A 381 -5.97 15.32 -3.65
N ASP A 382 -5.77 16.63 -3.78
CA ASP A 382 -4.53 17.33 -3.40
C ASP A 382 -4.35 17.43 -1.87
N THR A 383 -4.97 16.52 -1.12
CA THR A 383 -4.95 16.49 0.35
C THR A 383 -3.72 15.74 0.84
N MET A 384 -2.57 16.37 0.65
CA MET A 384 -1.34 16.01 1.35
C MET A 384 -1.42 16.46 2.82
N VAL A 385 -1.08 15.56 3.74
CA VAL A 385 -0.97 15.89 5.17
C VAL A 385 0.49 16.10 5.60
N ASP A 386 1.45 15.53 4.85
CA ASP A 386 2.89 15.62 5.07
C ASP A 386 3.66 15.46 3.75
N ASP A 387 4.90 15.95 3.66
CA ASP A 387 5.76 15.91 2.45
C ASP A 387 6.41 14.52 2.21
N SER A 388 5.94 13.49 2.92
CA SER A 388 6.46 12.13 2.86
C SER A 388 5.81 11.30 1.74
N ASP A 389 6.56 10.37 1.14
CA ASP A 389 6.04 9.43 0.15
C ASP A 389 5.06 8.42 0.77
N ILE A 390 4.05 8.02 -0.02
CA ILE A 390 3.04 7.04 0.39
C ILE A 390 3.58 5.63 0.20
N VAL A 391 3.60 4.84 1.28
CA VAL A 391 4.08 3.44 1.32
C VAL A 391 2.94 2.42 1.38
N GLY A 392 1.69 2.89 1.46
CA GLY A 392 0.53 2.06 1.18
C GLY A 392 -0.80 2.69 1.53
N LEU A 393 -1.85 2.00 1.09
CA LEU A 393 -3.22 2.48 1.10
C LEU A 393 -4.16 1.32 1.46
N LYS A 394 -5.21 1.59 2.23
CA LYS A 394 -6.34 0.68 2.39
C LYS A 394 -7.65 1.45 2.40
N LEU A 395 -8.59 1.02 1.57
CA LEU A 395 -9.96 1.51 1.54
C LEU A 395 -10.86 0.51 2.27
N ASN A 396 -11.89 1.01 2.96
CA ASN A 396 -12.94 0.14 3.48
C ASN A 396 -13.92 -0.33 2.38
N GLU A 397 -14.73 -1.34 2.71
CA GLU A 397 -15.71 -1.94 1.80
C GLU A 397 -16.66 -0.91 1.16
N ASP A 398 -17.10 0.09 1.93
CA ASP A 398 -18.07 1.11 1.54
C ASP A 398 -17.45 2.36 0.89
N ALA A 399 -16.12 2.41 0.76
CA ALA A 399 -15.37 3.57 0.26
C ALA A 399 -15.56 4.88 1.05
N THR A 400 -15.89 4.80 2.35
CA THR A 400 -16.07 5.96 3.24
C THR A 400 -14.86 6.26 4.12
N LEU A 401 -14.02 5.26 4.38
CA LEU A 401 -12.79 5.36 5.16
C LEU A 401 -11.60 4.97 4.29
N LEU A 402 -10.53 5.77 4.36
CA LEU A 402 -9.26 5.51 3.70
C LEU A 402 -8.14 5.65 4.74
N ALA A 403 -7.31 4.62 4.84
CA ALA A 403 -6.04 4.68 5.58
C ALA A 403 -4.89 4.85 4.59
N VAL A 404 -4.02 5.82 4.85
CA VAL A 404 -2.80 6.09 4.08
C VAL A 404 -1.64 6.06 5.05
N TRP A 405 -0.60 5.27 4.77
CA TRP A 405 0.61 5.28 5.59
C TRP A 405 1.84 5.66 4.77
N THR A 406 2.71 6.43 5.41
CA THR A 406 3.85 7.11 4.77
C THR A 406 5.17 6.46 5.17
N GLU A 407 6.26 6.91 4.54
CA GLU A 407 7.63 6.51 4.91
C GLU A 407 7.96 6.80 6.38
N THR A 408 7.39 7.88 6.93
CA THR A 408 7.49 8.28 8.34
C THR A 408 6.76 7.36 9.32
N GLN A 409 6.11 6.29 8.83
CA GLN A 409 5.36 5.30 9.64
C GLN A 409 4.13 5.88 10.36
N SER A 410 3.65 7.03 9.90
CA SER A 410 2.38 7.61 10.33
C SER A 410 1.23 7.02 9.52
N VAL A 411 0.10 6.70 10.16
CA VAL A 411 -1.12 6.24 9.48
C VAL A 411 -2.18 7.33 9.55
N TYR A 412 -2.46 7.96 8.42
CA TYR A 412 -3.51 8.97 8.26
C TYR A 412 -4.83 8.28 7.94
N ILE A 413 -5.88 8.64 8.68
CA ILE A 413 -7.25 8.14 8.48
C ILE A 413 -8.10 9.28 7.94
N PHE A 414 -8.52 9.12 6.70
CA PHE A 414 -9.42 10.01 6.00
C PHE A 414 -10.86 9.51 6.09
N LYS A 415 -11.78 10.44 6.31
CA LYS A 415 -13.22 10.20 6.33
C LYS A 415 -13.89 11.02 5.23
N ARG A 416 -14.92 10.44 4.61
CA ARG A 416 -15.82 11.15 3.68
C ARG A 416 -17.25 10.64 3.77
N GLY A 417 -18.19 11.45 3.28
CA GLY A 417 -19.63 11.11 3.20
C GLY A 417 -20.21 10.72 4.55
N VAL A 418 -20.87 9.55 4.61
CA VAL A 418 -21.57 9.06 5.82
C VAL A 418 -20.66 8.93 7.04
N SER A 419 -19.36 8.70 6.84
CA SER A 419 -18.40 8.57 7.95
C SER A 419 -17.97 9.92 8.55
N ASP A 420 -18.17 11.03 7.85
CA ASP A 420 -17.76 12.37 8.30
C ASP A 420 -18.92 13.08 9.01
N SER A 421 -19.02 12.91 10.33
CA SER A 421 -20.13 13.44 11.14
C SER A 421 -20.16 14.98 11.25
N GLU A 422 -19.03 15.65 10.97
CA GLU A 422 -18.92 17.11 11.06
C GLU A 422 -19.47 17.82 9.82
N ASP A 423 -19.66 17.12 8.71
CA ASP A 423 -20.25 17.70 7.50
C ASP A 423 -21.78 17.54 7.52
N ALA A 424 -22.43 18.29 8.40
CA ALA A 424 -23.89 18.27 8.60
C ALA A 424 -24.71 18.59 7.34
N SER A 425 -24.07 19.14 6.30
CA SER A 425 -24.70 19.49 5.02
C SER A 425 -24.84 18.31 4.04
N MET A 426 -24.08 17.22 4.26
CA MET A 426 -23.92 16.11 3.31
C MET A 426 -24.46 14.77 3.86
N GLY A 427 -25.55 14.84 4.64
CA GLY A 427 -26.08 13.71 5.39
C GLY A 427 -26.23 12.41 4.60
N LYS A 428 -25.84 11.26 5.19
CA LYS A 428 -26.09 9.88 4.72
C LYS A 428 -25.88 9.59 3.21
N ILE A 429 -25.06 10.36 2.52
CA ILE A 429 -24.80 10.15 1.10
C ILE A 429 -23.65 9.15 0.92
N SER A 430 -23.93 8.02 0.26
CA SER A 430 -22.91 7.07 -0.20
C SER A 430 -22.00 7.76 -1.23
N PRO A 431 -20.68 7.47 -1.25
CA PRO A 431 -19.78 8.02 -2.28
C PRO A 431 -20.15 7.58 -3.71
N HIS A 432 -20.99 6.55 -3.86
CA HIS A 432 -21.41 6.02 -5.14
C HIS A 432 -22.62 6.77 -5.72
N ASN A 433 -22.69 6.84 -7.06
CA ASN A 433 -23.79 7.47 -7.80
C ASN A 433 -23.90 9.00 -7.64
N LEU A 434 -22.79 9.65 -7.27
CA LEU A 434 -22.74 11.09 -7.14
C LEU A 434 -22.31 11.77 -8.44
N ARG A 435 -22.83 12.98 -8.65
CA ARG A 435 -22.43 13.83 -9.78
C ARG A 435 -20.96 14.24 -9.73
N ARG A 436 -20.37 14.28 -8.53
CA ARG A 436 -18.97 14.59 -8.27
C ARG A 436 -18.46 13.73 -7.12
N SER A 437 -17.20 13.32 -7.19
CA SER A 437 -16.53 12.58 -6.11
C SER A 437 -16.52 13.40 -4.82
N LEU A 438 -16.69 12.72 -3.69
CA LEU A 438 -16.57 13.33 -2.37
C LEU A 438 -15.09 13.51 -2.03
N ARG A 439 -14.73 14.72 -1.57
CA ARG A 439 -13.36 15.01 -1.12
C ARG A 439 -13.02 14.24 0.15
N TRP A 440 -11.80 13.73 0.21
CA TRP A 440 -11.25 13.16 1.44
C TRP A 440 -10.86 14.24 2.44
N LYS A 441 -11.19 14.03 3.72
CA LYS A 441 -10.75 14.91 4.81
C LYS A 441 -9.95 14.11 5.83
N PRO A 442 -8.71 14.51 6.15
CA PRO A 442 -7.95 13.87 7.22
C PRO A 442 -8.63 14.17 8.56
N ARG A 443 -8.96 13.13 9.32
CA ARG A 443 -9.65 13.25 10.61
C ARG A 443 -8.85 12.71 11.78
N MET A 444 -8.05 11.68 11.55
CA MET A 444 -7.24 11.06 12.60
C MET A 444 -5.86 10.68 12.06
N VAL A 445 -4.88 10.62 12.97
CA VAL A 445 -3.52 10.15 12.67
C VAL A 445 -3.05 9.20 13.75
N ILE A 446 -2.41 8.10 13.37
CA ILE A 446 -1.72 7.20 14.27
C ILE A 446 -0.22 7.48 14.12
N HIS A 447 0.38 8.13 15.11
CA HIS A 447 1.80 8.50 15.08
C HIS A 447 2.68 7.33 15.55
N PRO A 448 3.90 7.19 14.99
CA PRO A 448 4.83 6.11 15.34
C PRO A 448 5.15 6.09 16.85
N VAL A 449 5.46 7.26 17.41
CA VAL A 449 5.95 7.38 18.80
C VAL A 449 4.83 7.26 19.83
N ASP A 450 3.73 7.96 19.64
CA ASP A 450 2.68 8.10 20.67
C ASP A 450 1.72 6.89 20.67
N SER A 451 1.52 6.27 19.52
CA SER A 451 0.53 5.20 19.34
C SER A 451 1.13 3.80 19.32
N LYS A 452 2.38 3.64 19.81
CA LYS A 452 3.14 2.37 19.85
C LYS A 452 3.37 1.72 18.49
N LEU A 453 3.30 2.51 17.41
CA LEU A 453 3.73 2.11 16.07
C LEU A 453 5.26 2.21 16.00
N GLY A 454 5.95 1.32 16.72
CA GLY A 454 7.37 1.04 16.49
C GLY A 454 8.38 2.03 17.05
N VAL A 455 8.78 1.85 18.31
CA VAL A 455 10.20 1.85 18.67
C VAL A 455 10.41 0.78 19.73
N SER A 456 11.15 -0.30 19.41
CA SER A 456 11.67 -1.21 20.42
C SER A 456 13.17 -0.99 20.53
N TYR A 457 13.61 -0.43 21.65
CA TYR A 457 15.03 -0.32 21.96
C TYR A 457 15.52 -1.69 22.42
N SER A 458 16.21 -2.41 21.55
CA SER A 458 17.01 -3.57 21.96
C SER A 458 18.36 -3.06 22.44
N ILE A 459 18.56 -2.93 23.76
CA ILE A 459 19.88 -2.75 24.35
C ILE A 459 20.55 -4.12 24.37
N LEU A 460 21.11 -4.54 23.23
CA LEU A 460 22.15 -5.57 23.26
C LEU A 460 23.43 -4.88 23.69
N GLY A 461 23.98 -5.33 24.82
CA GLY A 461 25.13 -4.71 25.48
C GLY A 461 26.29 -4.48 24.52
N TYR A 462 26.85 -3.28 24.60
CA TYR A 462 28.05 -2.80 23.92
C TYR A 462 28.11 -3.10 22.41
N PHE A 463 27.92 -2.03 21.63
CA PHE A 463 28.25 -1.90 20.20
C PHE A 463 27.13 -2.32 19.21
N TRP A 464 26.65 -1.32 18.45
CA TRP A 464 25.56 -1.30 17.45
C TRP A 464 24.11 -1.28 17.99
N LEU A 465 23.59 -0.08 18.23
CA LEU A 465 22.15 0.19 18.26
C LEU A 465 21.58 -0.02 16.86
N THR A 466 21.15 -1.23 16.55
CA THR A 466 20.40 -1.48 15.31
C THR A 466 18.96 -1.06 15.57
N LEU A 467 18.59 0.12 15.09
CA LEU A 467 17.22 0.62 15.16
C LEU A 467 16.34 -0.27 14.27
N LEU A 468 15.77 -1.33 14.84
CA LEU A 468 14.76 -2.14 14.15
C LEU A 468 13.46 -1.33 14.10
N LEU A 469 13.36 -0.45 13.12
CA LEU A 469 12.11 0.25 12.80
C LEU A 469 11.08 -0.80 12.40
N LYS A 470 10.08 -0.99 13.26
CA LYS A 470 8.91 -1.83 12.95
C LYS A 470 8.11 -1.07 11.89
N LYS A 471 8.23 -1.48 10.63
CA LYS A 471 7.50 -0.86 9.53
C LYS A 471 6.06 -1.35 9.47
N VAL A 472 5.13 -0.46 9.16
CA VAL A 472 3.73 -0.81 8.84
C VAL A 472 3.71 -1.66 7.58
N GLY A 473 3.04 -2.81 7.64
CA GLY A 473 2.92 -3.75 6.53
C GLY A 473 1.55 -3.69 5.86
N SER A 474 0.48 -3.69 6.66
CA SER A 474 -0.90 -3.68 6.17
C SER A 474 -1.84 -3.04 7.18
N VAL A 475 -2.97 -2.55 6.70
CA VAL A 475 -4.06 -2.02 7.51
C VAL A 475 -5.36 -2.75 7.14
N LEU A 476 -6.22 -2.99 8.12
CA LEU A 476 -7.53 -3.60 7.93
C LEU A 476 -8.58 -2.83 8.72
N PHE A 477 -9.65 -2.43 8.03
CA PHE A 477 -10.87 -1.95 8.66
C PHE A 477 -11.79 -3.13 8.94
N TRP A 478 -12.39 -3.18 10.13
CA TRP A 478 -13.38 -4.20 10.46
C TRP A 478 -14.40 -3.67 11.46
N LYS A 479 -15.57 -4.32 11.49
CA LYS A 479 -16.65 -4.02 12.43
C LYS A 479 -16.85 -5.17 13.40
N ASN A 480 -17.13 -4.85 14.67
CA ASN A 480 -17.57 -5.87 15.63
C ASN A 480 -19.08 -6.17 15.46
N LYS A 481 -19.60 -7.21 16.12
CA LYS A 481 -21.02 -7.60 16.16
C LYS A 481 -21.94 -6.47 16.63
N THR A 482 -21.42 -5.52 17.41
CA THR A 482 -22.13 -4.32 17.86
C THR A 482 -22.21 -3.21 16.81
N GLY A 483 -21.49 -3.34 15.69
CA GLY A 483 -21.44 -2.35 14.60
C GLY A 483 -20.36 -1.29 14.74
N ASN A 484 -19.54 -1.32 15.80
CA ASN A 484 -18.49 -0.32 15.97
C ASN A 484 -17.30 -0.58 15.04
N ASN A 485 -16.65 0.51 14.58
CA ASN A 485 -15.55 0.47 13.62
C ASN A 485 -14.18 0.43 14.30
N TYR A 486 -13.36 -0.53 13.86
CA TYR A 486 -11.99 -0.73 14.33
C TYR A 486 -11.02 -0.72 13.14
N ILE A 487 -9.78 -0.31 13.42
CA ILE A 487 -8.65 -0.39 12.50
C ILE A 487 -7.58 -1.26 13.16
N SER A 488 -7.13 -2.29 12.45
CA SER A 488 -5.99 -3.10 12.85
C SER A 488 -4.82 -2.81 11.91
N VAL A 489 -3.66 -2.52 12.49
CA VAL A 489 -2.41 -2.21 11.80
C VAL A 489 -1.45 -3.37 12.01
N GLY A 490 -1.15 -4.09 10.93
CA GLY A 490 -0.23 -5.21 10.91
C GLY A 490 1.18 -4.73 10.59
N MET A 491 2.11 -5.01 11.50
CA MET A 491 3.51 -4.63 11.38
C MET A 491 4.30 -5.73 10.67
N LYS A 492 5.33 -5.35 9.90
CA LYS A 492 6.28 -6.31 9.31
C LYS A 492 7.01 -7.15 10.35
N SER A 493 7.04 -6.68 11.60
CA SER A 493 7.57 -7.36 12.79
C SER A 493 6.60 -8.35 13.44
N THR A 494 5.55 -8.78 12.74
CA THR A 494 4.53 -9.76 13.17
C THR A 494 3.45 -9.27 14.14
N GLU A 495 3.64 -8.09 14.73
CA GLU A 495 2.71 -7.49 15.70
C GLU A 495 1.48 -6.91 15.01
N VAL A 496 0.34 -6.94 15.70
CA VAL A 496 -0.91 -6.34 15.19
C VAL A 496 -1.50 -5.42 16.27
N ASN A 497 -1.48 -4.11 15.98
CA ASN A 497 -2.05 -3.09 16.86
C ASN A 497 -3.47 -2.77 16.43
N THR A 498 -4.41 -2.71 17.37
CA THR A 498 -5.82 -2.42 17.09
C THR A 498 -6.23 -1.11 17.74
N TYR A 499 -6.99 -0.29 17.01
CA TYR A 499 -7.49 0.99 17.45
C TYR A 499 -8.99 1.11 17.16
N PHE A 500 -9.66 1.89 17.99
CA PHE A 500 -11.07 2.20 17.88
C PHE A 500 -11.25 3.54 17.15
N ILE A 501 -12.00 3.55 16.04
CA ILE A 501 -12.10 4.69 15.10
C ILE A 501 -13.26 5.63 15.42
N ASP A 502 -14.26 5.13 16.15
CA ASP A 502 -15.49 5.89 16.43
C ASP A 502 -15.30 6.93 17.54
N GLU A 503 -14.25 6.81 18.35
CA GLU A 503 -13.89 7.78 19.37
C GLU A 503 -12.51 8.37 19.11
N TYR A 504 -12.38 9.67 19.39
CA TYR A 504 -11.12 10.37 19.40
C TYR A 504 -10.43 10.15 20.75
N GLY A 505 -9.14 9.81 20.71
CA GLY A 505 -8.25 9.95 21.84
C GLY A 505 -8.09 11.42 22.24
N GLU A 506 -7.50 11.65 23.41
CA GLU A 506 -7.27 13.00 23.90
C GLU A 506 -6.43 13.79 22.89
N VAL A 507 -7.00 14.88 22.36
CA VAL A 507 -6.24 15.87 21.59
C VAL A 507 -5.31 16.55 22.59
N LYS A 508 -4.03 16.18 22.56
CA LYS A 508 -3.02 16.91 23.32
C LYS A 508 -2.97 18.31 22.73
N GLU A 509 -3.35 19.32 23.49
CA GLU A 509 -3.04 20.70 23.14
C GLU A 509 -1.54 20.95 23.30
N TRP A 510 -0.96 21.78 22.43
CA TRP A 510 0.45 22.13 22.53
C TRP A 510 0.67 22.82 23.87
N SER A 511 1.50 22.20 24.71
CA SER A 511 2.08 22.89 25.85
C SER A 511 3.54 22.49 25.96
N PHE A 512 4.40 23.47 26.18
CA PHE A 512 5.82 23.23 26.42
C PHE A 512 6.04 22.23 27.57
N THR A 513 5.16 22.24 28.57
CA THR A 513 5.16 21.26 29.67
C THR A 513 4.89 19.83 29.21
N ASN A 514 3.97 19.62 28.27
CA ASN A 514 3.71 18.28 27.71
C ASN A 514 4.89 17.83 26.85
N PHE A 515 5.45 18.74 26.03
CA PHE A 515 6.66 18.45 25.27
C PHE A 515 7.83 18.04 26.17
N VAL A 516 8.08 18.78 27.25
CA VAL A 516 9.14 18.47 28.21
C VAL A 516 8.88 17.14 28.93
N LYS A 517 7.62 16.81 29.26
CA LYS A 517 7.28 15.51 29.85
C LYS A 517 7.52 14.36 28.87
N ASP A 518 7.05 14.50 27.64
CA ASP A 518 7.08 13.44 26.63
C ASP A 518 8.49 13.24 26.05
N ARG A 519 9.29 14.31 25.98
CA ARG A 519 10.65 14.32 25.38
C ARG A 519 11.73 14.77 26.36
N TYR A 520 11.56 14.49 27.65
CA TYR A 520 12.46 14.94 28.73
C TYR A 520 13.95 14.66 28.43
N GLY A 521 14.27 13.46 27.94
CA GLY A 521 15.65 13.08 27.63
C GLY A 521 16.29 13.94 26.53
N LEU A 522 15.51 14.33 25.50
CA LEU A 522 15.97 15.20 24.42
C LEU A 522 16.20 16.63 24.93
N VAL A 523 15.28 17.13 25.76
CA VAL A 523 15.40 18.46 26.39
C VAL A 523 16.63 18.51 27.29
N CYS A 524 16.88 17.49 28.10
CA CYS A 524 18.09 17.41 28.93
C CYS A 524 19.37 17.42 28.10
N LEU A 525 19.41 16.70 26.97
CA LEU A 525 20.56 16.66 26.10
C LEU A 525 20.81 18.02 25.44
N MET A 526 19.76 18.67 24.94
CA MET A 526 19.86 20.02 24.37
C MET A 526 20.31 21.05 25.41
N LEU A 527 19.78 20.99 26.64
CA LEU A 527 20.22 21.87 27.74
C LEU A 527 21.67 21.61 28.13
N ALA A 528 22.13 20.36 28.13
CA ALA A 528 23.53 20.02 28.38
C ALA A 528 24.47 20.57 27.30
N VAL A 529 24.07 20.51 26.03
CA VAL A 529 24.82 21.11 24.91
C VAL A 529 24.89 22.63 25.07
N VAL A 530 23.76 23.29 25.35
CA VAL A 530 23.72 24.75 25.61
C VAL A 530 24.62 25.12 26.80
N ALA A 531 24.59 24.34 27.89
CA ALA A 531 25.42 24.55 29.06
C ALA A 531 26.92 24.37 28.75
N LEU A 532 27.29 23.40 27.91
CA LEU A 532 28.66 23.21 27.45
C LEU A 532 29.17 24.40 26.64
N PHE A 533 28.36 24.92 25.71
CA PHE A 533 28.72 26.12 24.96
C PHE A 533 28.85 27.35 25.86
N ALA A 534 27.92 27.54 26.81
CA ALA A 534 27.96 28.63 27.77
C ALA A 534 29.18 28.54 28.72
N ALA A 535 29.53 27.34 29.18
CA ALA A 535 30.68 27.09 30.04
C ALA A 535 32.01 27.29 29.30
N ASN A 536 32.10 26.85 28.04
CA ASN A 536 33.26 27.08 27.21
C ASN A 536 33.49 28.58 26.99
N GLU A 537 32.43 29.32 26.63
CA GLU A 537 32.50 30.78 26.45
C GLU A 537 32.98 31.49 27.72
N HIS A 538 32.55 31.04 28.91
CA HIS A 538 32.99 31.56 30.20
C HIS A 538 34.45 31.23 30.58
N GLN A 539 35.02 30.15 30.04
CA GLN A 539 36.43 29.79 30.27
C GLN A 539 37.38 30.50 29.32
N THR A 540 36.94 30.78 28.09
CA THR A 540 37.73 31.51 27.09
C THR A 540 37.79 33.02 27.32
N HIS A 541 36.87 33.59 28.11
CA HIS A 541 36.70 35.03 28.33
C HIS A 541 36.35 35.36 29.77
#